data_AF-A0A7C4KA78-F1
#
_entry.id   AF-A0A7C4KA78-F1
#
_cell.length_a   1.000
_cell.length_b   1.000
_cell.length_c   1.000
_cell.angle_alpha   90.00
_cell.angle_beta   90.00
_cell.angle_gamma   90.00
#
_symmetry.space_group_name_H-M   'P 1'
#
loop_
_entity.id
_entity.type
_entity.pdbx_description
1 polymer ?
#
loop_
_entity_poly.entity_id
_entity_poly.type
_entity_poly.pdbx_seq_one_letter_code
_entity_poly.pdbx_strand_id
1 'polypeptide(L)'
;MPFEPKIVAYLCTWCSYTGADTAGIARLKSPANLRAIRVPCSGRVSPELILRTFDQGADGVLVLGCHIGECHYDSGNHRTAKRIPVLSALLTFAGLEPDRLRLDWVSASEGERFSRIVNEFTEAIRALGPIHWRVPDGRAAIQMASELADLEHLLQLAEEKPEPVGFDSRVNPANWENLTQVIRSTARDLLQNHAVDVVIGYEIGTGGRTRPAFIRQPEQAERLIWNQDCTHNLFLYVEDALRRQSNTADSKGAVAIVAKPCDLRAMNVLLTENRFERPQVHIIGVTCDGIRDGAGTTKPEPAERWTLQDRCITCDQHTPALYDTLIGAPSTTASPTSTPSPASITTKAVKVLESLQPEERLEFWLSQFDRCIRCYACRQACPMCYCPTCLFERDDSLWVGMKIGLNEKRTFHLGRAYHLAGRCIGCDECSRVCPMDIPVSLLNRKLAQEIEQHFAFRAGVEPKPSPILTVLGGEERSA
;
A
#
# COMPACT_ATOMS: atom_id res chain seq x y z
N MET A 1 10.33 17.29 38.28
CA MET A 1 10.99 18.14 37.26
C MET A 1 10.00 18.33 36.12
N PRO A 2 9.95 19.51 35.47
CA PRO A 2 9.12 19.70 34.28
C PRO A 2 9.54 18.71 33.18
N PHE A 3 8.59 18.31 32.33
CA PHE A 3 8.84 17.43 31.19
C PHE A 3 9.86 18.09 30.25
N GLU A 4 10.89 17.33 29.88
CA GLU A 4 11.88 17.76 28.89
C GLU A 4 11.90 16.75 27.73
N PRO A 5 11.53 17.16 26.51
CA PRO A 5 11.31 16.23 25.42
C PRO A 5 12.60 15.63 24.89
N LYS A 6 12.55 14.37 24.44
CA LYS A 6 13.66 13.68 23.78
C LYS A 6 13.54 13.89 22.28
N ILE A 7 14.37 14.76 21.71
CA ILE A 7 14.33 15.09 20.29
C ILE A 7 15.52 14.45 19.57
N VAL A 8 15.25 13.80 18.45
CA VAL A 8 16.28 13.30 17.53
C VAL A 8 16.22 14.10 16.24
N ALA A 9 17.35 14.67 15.83
CA ALA A 9 17.46 15.47 14.62
C ALA A 9 18.39 14.81 13.61
N TYR A 10 17.90 14.48 12.41
CA TYR A 10 18.71 14.03 11.30
C TYR A 10 19.19 15.22 10.48
N LEU A 11 20.50 15.45 10.46
CA LEU A 11 21.11 16.61 9.82
C LEU A 11 21.93 16.19 8.59
N CYS A 12 21.60 16.76 7.43
CA CYS A 12 22.44 16.66 6.24
C CYS A 12 23.84 17.22 6.53
N THR A 13 24.86 16.43 6.19
CA THR A 13 26.28 16.74 6.44
C THR A 13 26.71 18.07 5.84
N TRP A 14 26.25 18.38 4.63
CA TRP A 14 26.79 19.48 3.84
C TRP A 14 26.22 20.84 4.25
N CYS A 15 24.93 20.88 4.56
CA CYS A 15 24.21 22.12 4.85
C CYS A 15 23.83 22.19 6.33
N SER A 16 22.82 21.43 6.75
CA SER A 16 22.19 21.62 8.07
C SER A 16 23.10 21.27 9.25
N TYR A 17 24.00 20.30 9.10
CA TYR A 17 25.01 20.01 10.13
C TYR A 17 26.01 21.16 10.25
N THR A 18 26.49 21.70 9.13
CA THR A 18 27.33 22.91 9.12
C THR A 18 26.58 24.13 9.64
N GLY A 19 25.27 24.26 9.36
CA GLY A 19 24.42 25.30 9.94
C GLY A 19 24.34 25.20 11.46
N ALA A 20 24.31 23.98 12.01
CA ALA A 20 24.44 23.75 13.45
C ALA A 20 25.82 24.16 13.99
N ASP A 21 26.90 23.85 13.27
CA ASP A 21 28.26 24.28 13.64
C ASP A 21 28.36 25.81 13.63
N THR A 22 27.81 26.48 12.61
CA THR A 22 27.72 27.94 12.51
C THR A 22 26.96 28.54 13.70
N ALA A 23 25.83 27.94 14.10
CA ALA A 23 25.10 28.36 15.29
C ALA A 23 25.94 28.26 16.56
N GLY A 24 26.74 27.18 16.70
CA GLY A 24 27.67 26.99 17.81
C GLY A 24 28.80 28.03 17.83
N ILE A 25 29.43 28.30 16.69
CA ILE A 25 30.48 29.33 16.54
C ILE A 25 29.95 30.72 16.91
N ALA A 26 28.73 31.04 16.44
CA ALA A 26 28.04 32.28 16.75
C ALA A 26 27.48 32.33 18.19
N ARG A 27 27.66 31.26 18.98
CA ARG A 27 27.20 31.13 20.37
C ARG A 27 25.70 31.35 20.52
N LEU A 28 24.92 30.95 19.51
CA LEU A 28 23.47 31.00 19.55
C LEU A 28 22.95 29.96 20.53
N LYS A 29 21.93 30.33 21.30
CA LYS A 29 21.34 29.43 22.29
C LYS A 29 20.38 28.46 21.62
N SER A 30 20.52 27.17 21.95
CA SER A 30 19.58 26.12 21.56
C SER A 30 19.37 25.14 22.72
N PRO A 31 18.19 24.51 22.83
CA PRO A 31 17.88 23.49 23.82
C PRO A 31 18.88 22.34 23.81
N ALA A 32 19.28 21.88 25.00
CA ALA A 32 20.30 20.83 25.17
C ALA A 32 19.76 19.40 25.00
N ASN A 33 18.45 19.25 24.87
CA ASN A 33 17.72 17.98 24.79
C ASN A 33 17.55 17.44 23.35
N LEU A 34 18.06 18.16 22.35
CA LEU A 34 18.14 17.70 20.97
C LEU A 34 19.42 16.89 20.73
N ARG A 35 19.28 15.71 20.12
CA ARG A 35 20.41 14.84 19.73
C ARG A 35 20.52 14.76 18.22
N ALA A 36 21.58 15.35 17.68
CA ALA A 36 21.84 15.34 16.24
C ALA A 36 22.46 14.02 15.78
N ILE A 37 21.91 13.45 14.71
CA ILE A 37 22.47 12.33 13.95
C ILE A 37 22.89 12.89 12.59
N ARG A 38 24.20 12.86 12.33
CA ARG A 38 24.75 13.26 11.03
C ARG A 38 24.43 12.21 9.98
N VAL A 39 23.87 12.64 8.85
CA VAL A 39 23.67 11.80 7.66
C VAL A 39 24.35 12.45 6.45
N PRO A 40 24.79 11.70 5.43
CA PRO A 40 25.40 12.31 4.25
C PRO A 40 24.44 13.29 3.55
N CYS A 41 23.16 12.92 3.45
CA CYS A 41 22.10 13.70 2.81
C CYS A 41 20.78 13.48 3.55
N SER A 42 19.86 14.44 3.52
CA SER A 42 18.48 14.22 3.98
C SER A 42 17.79 13.07 3.22
N GLY A 43 18.18 12.82 1.96
CA GLY A 43 17.70 11.68 1.17
C GLY A 43 18.05 10.31 1.76
N ARG A 44 19.02 10.25 2.69
CA ARG A 44 19.38 9.03 3.43
C ARG A 44 18.37 8.70 4.54
N VAL A 45 17.62 9.69 5.02
CA VAL A 45 16.64 9.51 6.09
C VAL A 45 15.43 8.77 5.52
N SER A 46 15.38 7.47 5.80
CA SER A 46 14.31 6.61 5.34
C SER A 46 13.13 6.63 6.33
N PRO A 47 11.92 6.29 5.88
CA PRO A 47 10.77 6.17 6.76
C PRO A 47 10.99 5.21 7.93
N GLU A 48 11.72 4.12 7.71
CA GLU A 48 12.03 3.11 8.73
C GLU A 48 12.93 3.67 9.84
N LEU A 49 13.83 4.61 9.50
CA LEU A 49 14.64 5.32 10.50
C LEU A 49 13.74 6.15 11.43
N ILE A 50 12.75 6.84 10.87
CA ILE A 50 11.82 7.69 11.63
C ILE A 50 10.90 6.83 12.49
N LEU A 51 10.30 5.78 11.92
CA LEU A 51 9.47 4.81 12.63
C LEU A 51 10.23 4.23 13.84
N ARG A 52 11.45 3.76 13.62
CA ARG A 52 12.30 3.24 14.69
C ARG A 52 12.60 4.29 15.75
N THR A 53 12.81 5.55 15.36
CA THR A 53 13.14 6.62 16.30
C THR A 53 11.98 6.87 17.28
N PHE A 54 10.75 6.89 16.78
CA PHE A 54 9.56 6.94 17.64
C PHE A 54 9.40 5.67 18.48
N ASP A 55 9.62 4.47 17.91
CA ASP A 55 9.56 3.21 18.65
C ASP A 55 10.63 3.10 19.76
N GLN A 56 11.74 3.85 19.65
CA GLN A 56 12.75 3.98 20.71
C GLN A 56 12.41 5.05 21.76
N GLY A 57 11.29 5.75 21.61
CA GLY A 57 10.76 6.70 22.59
C GLY A 57 11.24 8.14 22.41
N ALA A 58 11.53 8.57 21.18
CA ALA A 58 11.69 9.99 20.87
C ALA A 58 10.33 10.70 20.90
N ASP A 59 10.26 11.87 21.55
CA ASP A 59 9.05 12.68 21.64
C ASP A 59 8.82 13.53 20.37
N GLY A 60 9.90 13.78 19.62
CA GLY A 60 9.88 14.48 18.33
C GLY A 60 11.06 14.10 17.45
N VAL A 61 10.83 14.10 16.14
CA VAL A 61 11.83 13.83 15.09
C VAL A 61 11.92 15.02 14.15
N LEU A 62 13.13 15.56 14.03
CA LEU A 62 13.44 16.66 13.12
C LEU A 62 14.32 16.15 11.98
N VAL A 63 13.99 16.51 10.74
CA VAL A 63 14.82 16.22 9.56
C VAL A 63 15.20 17.54 8.91
N LEU A 64 16.50 17.85 8.86
CA LEU A 64 17.01 19.05 8.22
C LEU A 64 17.88 18.70 7.01
N GLY A 65 17.54 19.28 5.87
CA GLY A 65 18.28 19.16 4.61
C GLY A 65 18.80 20.49 4.07
N CYS A 66 19.54 20.42 2.96
CA CYS A 66 19.83 21.59 2.13
C CYS A 66 18.53 22.13 1.51
N HIS A 67 18.49 23.42 1.18
CA HIS A 67 17.39 24.00 0.40
C HIS A 67 17.20 23.24 -0.92
N ILE A 68 15.96 23.23 -1.40
CA ILE A 68 15.61 22.60 -2.68
C ILE A 68 16.41 23.27 -3.79
N GLY A 69 17.03 22.48 -4.67
CA GLY A 69 17.99 22.95 -5.68
C GLY A 69 19.45 23.12 -5.19
N GLU A 70 19.72 23.09 -3.88
CA GLU A 70 21.08 23.22 -3.31
C GLU A 70 21.64 21.89 -2.77
N CYS A 71 21.04 20.75 -3.16
CA CYS A 71 21.49 19.47 -2.66
C CYS A 71 22.91 19.16 -3.17
N HIS A 72 23.82 18.79 -2.27
CA HIS A 72 25.14 18.31 -2.67
C HIS A 72 25.09 17.06 -3.58
N TYR A 73 24.01 16.27 -3.48
CA TYR A 73 23.80 15.07 -4.29
C TYR A 73 22.66 15.28 -5.30
N ASP A 74 22.51 16.52 -5.77
CA ASP A 74 21.53 17.00 -6.77
C ASP A 74 20.06 16.87 -6.34
N SER A 75 19.56 15.66 -6.19
CA SER A 75 18.12 15.38 -5.99
C SER A 75 17.77 14.67 -4.68
N GLY A 76 18.76 14.47 -3.79
CA GLY A 76 18.56 13.73 -2.54
C GLY A 76 17.48 14.33 -1.64
N ASN A 77 17.45 15.66 -1.49
CA ASN A 77 16.43 16.38 -0.71
C ASN A 77 15.07 16.45 -1.42
N HIS A 78 15.01 16.44 -2.75
CA HIS A 78 13.75 16.32 -3.50
C HIS A 78 13.02 15.02 -3.15
N ARG A 79 13.75 13.90 -3.02
CA ARG A 79 13.16 12.64 -2.53
C ARG A 79 12.61 12.77 -1.12
N THR A 80 13.35 13.44 -0.22
CA THR A 80 12.89 13.70 1.15
C THR A 80 11.62 14.56 1.17
N ALA A 81 11.57 15.62 0.35
CA ALA A 81 10.44 16.54 0.25
C ALA A 81 9.14 15.84 -0.18
N LYS A 82 9.23 14.74 -0.94
CA LYS A 82 8.06 13.90 -1.25
C LYS A 82 7.77 12.86 -0.18
N ARG A 83 8.82 12.22 0.34
CA ARG A 83 8.71 11.04 1.22
C ARG A 83 8.20 11.37 2.62
N ILE A 84 8.70 12.45 3.22
CA ILE A 84 8.41 12.78 4.61
C ILE A 84 6.98 13.28 4.80
N PRO A 85 6.39 14.13 3.92
CA PRO A 85 4.98 14.49 4.05
C PRO A 85 4.04 13.29 3.98
N VAL A 86 4.28 12.35 3.04
CA VAL A 86 3.49 11.12 2.93
C VAL A 86 3.64 10.23 4.18
N LEU A 87 4.84 10.17 4.78
CA LEU A 87 5.03 9.47 6.05
C LEU A 87 4.30 10.17 7.19
N SER A 88 4.38 11.50 7.25
CA SER A 88 3.69 12.30 8.26
C SER A 88 2.17 12.09 8.20
N ALA A 89 1.60 12.09 6.99
CA ALA A 89 0.18 11.77 6.80
C ALA A 89 -0.18 10.36 7.28
N LEU A 90 0.68 9.36 7.02
CA LEU A 90 0.48 7.99 7.51
C LEU A 90 0.56 7.90 9.05
N LEU A 91 1.57 8.53 9.66
CA LEU A 91 1.74 8.52 11.12
C LEU A 91 0.59 9.27 11.80
N THR A 92 0.16 10.39 11.22
CA THR A 92 -1.01 11.14 11.67
C THR A 92 -2.27 10.29 11.58
N PHE A 93 -2.46 9.58 10.47
CA PHE A 93 -3.56 8.63 10.32
C PHE A 93 -3.45 7.42 11.26
N ALA A 94 -2.26 7.11 11.77
CA ALA A 94 -2.03 6.10 12.81
C ALA A 94 -2.20 6.65 14.24
N GLY A 95 -2.48 7.95 14.40
CA GLY A 95 -2.72 8.60 15.69
C GLY A 95 -1.51 9.33 16.30
N LEU A 96 -0.40 9.48 15.56
CA LEU A 96 0.68 10.37 15.99
C LEU A 96 0.29 11.83 15.77
N GLU A 97 0.60 12.72 16.71
CA GLU A 97 0.38 14.14 16.54
C GLU A 97 1.30 14.68 15.42
N PRO A 98 0.78 15.43 14.43
CA PRO A 98 1.51 15.79 13.22
C PRO A 98 2.77 16.63 13.51
N ASP A 99 2.73 17.47 14.53
CA ASP A 99 3.84 18.34 14.92
C ASP A 99 5.02 17.56 15.54
N ARG A 100 4.90 16.26 15.79
CA ARG A 100 6.01 15.41 16.26
C ARG A 100 7.04 15.09 15.19
N LEU A 101 6.71 15.25 13.90
CA LEU A 101 7.64 15.05 12.78
C LEU A 101 7.74 16.32 11.94
N ARG A 102 8.91 16.96 11.94
CA ARG A 102 9.17 18.17 11.15
C ARG A 102 10.27 17.94 10.11
N LEU A 103 10.01 18.34 8.87
CA LEU A 103 11.00 18.51 7.81
C LEU A 103 11.21 20.00 7.58
N ASP A 104 12.46 20.45 7.53
CA ASP A 104 12.80 21.84 7.21
C ASP A 104 14.17 21.90 6.48
N TRP A 105 14.50 23.08 5.97
CA TRP A 105 15.69 23.30 5.15
C TRP A 105 16.59 24.37 5.77
N VAL A 106 17.88 24.07 5.87
CA VAL A 106 18.89 24.92 6.51
C VAL A 106 20.19 24.81 5.73
N SER A 107 20.67 25.94 5.22
CA SER A 107 21.96 26.08 4.54
C SER A 107 23.14 26.08 5.54
N ALA A 108 24.37 25.98 5.04
CA ALA A 108 25.56 25.96 5.88
C ALA A 108 25.81 27.27 6.66
N SER A 109 25.38 28.42 6.11
CA SER A 109 25.56 29.75 6.72
C SER A 109 24.38 30.17 7.62
N GLU A 110 23.33 29.36 7.69
CA GLU A 110 22.06 29.69 8.34
C GLU A 110 22.01 29.28 9.83
N GLY A 111 23.03 29.67 10.61
CA GLY A 111 23.09 29.35 12.04
C GLY A 111 21.92 29.90 12.86
N GLU A 112 21.48 31.13 12.57
CA GLU A 112 20.31 31.75 13.23
C GLU A 112 19.01 31.00 12.92
N ARG A 113 18.82 30.60 11.67
CA ARG A 113 17.67 29.80 11.24
C ARG A 113 17.67 28.44 11.92
N PHE A 114 18.82 27.76 11.99
CA PHE A 114 18.97 26.49 12.71
C PHE A 114 18.54 26.65 14.17
N SER A 115 19.12 27.62 14.88
CA SER A 115 18.80 27.88 16.29
C SER A 115 17.31 28.15 16.49
N ARG A 116 16.71 29.00 15.64
CA ARG A 116 15.27 29.29 15.67
C ARG A 116 14.41 28.04 15.47
N ILE A 117 14.66 27.24 14.42
CA ILE A 117 13.88 26.02 14.13
C ILE A 117 13.96 25.04 15.31
N VAL A 118 15.15 24.84 15.88
CA VAL A 118 15.33 23.95 17.03
C VAL A 118 14.57 24.45 18.25
N ASN A 119 14.59 25.76 18.53
CA ASN A 119 13.82 26.37 19.61
C ASN A 119 12.32 26.16 19.40
N GLU A 120 11.79 26.60 18.25
CA GLU A 120 10.38 26.46 17.90
C GLU A 120 9.89 25.02 17.98
N PHE A 121 10.65 24.08 17.40
CA PHE A 121 10.30 22.67 17.43
C PHE A 121 10.32 22.13 18.86
N THR A 122 11.32 22.49 19.66
CA THR A 122 11.39 22.02 21.05
C THR A 122 10.21 22.52 21.88
N GLU A 123 9.80 23.78 21.73
CA GLU A 123 8.62 24.31 22.42
C GLU A 123 7.34 23.62 21.95
N ALA A 124 7.20 23.36 20.65
CA ALA A 124 6.05 22.62 20.11
C ALA A 124 5.95 21.22 20.72
N ILE A 125 7.05 20.46 20.77
CA ILE A 125 7.06 19.12 21.39
C ILE A 125 6.82 19.20 22.90
N ARG A 126 7.37 20.22 23.58
CA ARG A 126 7.14 20.42 25.02
C ARG A 126 5.65 20.68 25.31
N ALA A 127 4.97 21.45 24.45
CA ALA A 127 3.54 21.72 24.57
C ALA A 127 2.67 20.47 24.38
N LEU A 128 3.08 19.56 23.48
CA LEU A 128 2.40 18.27 23.27
C LEU A 128 2.62 17.27 24.44
N GLY A 129 3.66 17.45 25.24
CA GLY A 129 3.99 16.51 26.31
C GLY A 129 4.61 15.20 25.81
N PRO A 130 4.76 14.22 26.71
CA PRO A 130 5.42 12.95 26.41
C PRO A 130 4.67 12.16 25.36
N ILE A 131 5.39 11.48 24.47
CA ILE A 131 4.79 10.65 23.43
C ILE A 131 4.18 9.37 24.00
N HIS A 132 2.98 9.00 23.54
CA HIS A 132 2.29 7.75 23.89
C HIS A 132 2.39 6.68 22.79
N TRP A 133 3.46 6.72 22.00
CA TRP A 133 3.65 5.82 20.86
C TRP A 133 4.14 4.43 21.26
N ARG A 134 5.20 4.31 22.08
CA ARG A 134 5.70 2.98 22.45
C ARG A 134 4.84 2.34 23.55
N VAL A 135 4.31 1.15 23.30
CA VAL A 135 3.58 0.37 24.32
C VAL A 135 4.58 -0.52 25.08
N PRO A 136 4.64 -0.46 26.43
CA PRO A 136 5.51 -1.34 27.20
C PRO A 136 5.18 -2.82 27.01
N ASP A 137 6.20 -3.68 27.00
CA ASP A 137 6.03 -5.13 26.90
C ASP A 137 5.22 -5.67 28.10
N GLY A 138 4.26 -6.55 27.84
CA GLY A 138 3.49 -7.24 28.89
C GLY A 138 2.21 -6.52 29.37
N ARG A 139 1.77 -5.44 28.74
CA ARG A 139 0.38 -4.98 28.92
C ARG A 139 -0.60 -6.05 28.40
N ALA A 140 -1.63 -6.33 29.19
CA ALA A 140 -2.80 -7.09 28.73
C ALA A 140 -3.35 -6.45 27.45
N ALA A 141 -4.02 -7.25 26.60
CA ALA A 141 -4.68 -6.81 25.38
C ALA A 141 -5.31 -5.43 25.60
N ILE A 142 -5.04 -4.47 24.71
CA ILE A 142 -5.63 -3.14 24.81
C ILE A 142 -7.15 -3.35 24.74
N GLN A 143 -7.81 -3.28 25.90
CA GLN A 143 -9.25 -3.23 25.96
C GLN A 143 -9.63 -1.89 25.37
N MET A 144 -10.27 -1.92 24.20
CA MET A 144 -10.86 -0.74 23.61
C MET A 144 -11.78 -0.10 24.65
N ALA A 145 -11.67 1.21 24.85
CA ALA A 145 -12.66 1.95 25.62
C ALA A 145 -14.08 1.62 25.09
N SER A 146 -15.10 1.58 25.96
CA SER A 146 -16.48 1.26 25.54
C SER A 146 -17.00 2.18 24.43
N GLU A 147 -16.52 3.44 24.40
CA GLU A 147 -16.83 4.46 23.39
C GLU A 147 -16.15 4.16 22.02
N LEU A 148 -15.11 3.33 21.98
CA LEU A 148 -14.46 2.87 20.75
C LEU A 148 -15.04 1.55 20.23
N ALA A 149 -15.75 0.77 21.06
CA ALA A 149 -16.59 -0.33 20.55
C ALA A 149 -17.71 0.23 19.65
N ASP A 150 -18.22 1.41 20.00
CA ASP A 150 -19.11 2.20 19.13
C ASP A 150 -18.40 2.65 17.84
N LEU A 151 -17.06 2.79 17.83
CA LEU A 151 -16.29 3.10 16.63
C LEU A 151 -16.13 1.90 15.69
N GLU A 152 -15.91 0.69 16.21
CA GLU A 152 -15.99 -0.55 15.41
C GLU A 152 -17.41 -0.73 14.87
N HIS A 153 -18.42 -0.37 15.66
CA HIS A 153 -19.81 -0.29 15.21
C HIS A 153 -20.04 0.84 14.19
N LEU A 154 -19.42 2.01 14.30
CA LEU A 154 -19.53 3.12 13.33
C LEU A 154 -18.81 2.79 12.01
N LEU A 155 -17.72 2.05 12.06
CA LEU A 155 -17.09 1.47 10.88
C LEU A 155 -18.01 0.42 10.27
N GLN A 156 -18.63 -0.45 11.08
CA GLN A 156 -19.66 -1.41 10.62
C GLN A 156 -20.92 -0.73 10.08
N LEU A 157 -21.31 0.45 10.58
CA LEU A 157 -22.45 1.26 10.11
C LEU A 157 -22.08 2.06 8.85
N ALA A 158 -20.84 2.56 8.75
CA ALA A 158 -20.29 3.07 7.50
C ALA A 158 -20.17 1.97 6.43
N GLU A 159 -19.97 0.73 6.90
CA GLU A 159 -20.05 -0.56 6.21
C GLU A 159 -21.45 -1.19 6.27
N GLU A 160 -22.55 -0.46 6.51
CA GLU A 160 -23.90 -1.00 6.26
C GLU A 160 -23.95 -1.36 4.77
N LYS A 161 -23.51 -2.60 4.48
CA LYS A 161 -23.68 -3.26 3.21
C LYS A 161 -25.18 -3.20 3.01
N PRO A 162 -25.67 -2.69 1.87
CA PRO A 162 -27.10 -2.69 1.62
C PRO A 162 -27.60 -4.09 1.97
N GLU A 163 -28.66 -4.21 2.81
CA GLU A 163 -29.30 -5.50 3.15
C GLU A 163 -29.23 -6.39 1.94
N PRO A 164 -28.80 -7.67 1.98
CA PRO A 164 -28.48 -8.46 0.79
C PRO A 164 -29.61 -8.33 -0.23
N VAL A 165 -29.46 -7.33 -1.11
CA VAL A 165 -30.49 -6.99 -2.06
C VAL A 165 -30.23 -8.04 -3.09
N GLY A 166 -31.05 -9.09 -3.02
CA GLY A 166 -30.89 -10.27 -3.84
C GLY A 166 -30.51 -9.85 -5.25
N PHE A 167 -29.41 -10.40 -5.74
CA PHE A 167 -28.98 -10.25 -7.11
C PHE A 167 -28.78 -8.79 -7.55
N ASP A 168 -27.52 -8.31 -7.52
CA ASP A 168 -27.17 -7.13 -8.31
C ASP A 168 -27.56 -7.41 -9.77
N SER A 169 -28.46 -6.62 -10.34
CA SER A 169 -29.03 -6.86 -11.68
C SER A 169 -27.97 -6.88 -12.80
N ARG A 170 -26.75 -6.42 -12.51
CA ARG A 170 -25.57 -6.52 -13.40
C ARG A 170 -24.99 -7.93 -13.47
N VAL A 171 -25.17 -8.73 -12.42
CA VAL A 171 -24.63 -10.08 -12.27
C VAL A 171 -25.48 -11.01 -13.13
N ASN A 172 -24.92 -11.65 -14.16
CA ASN A 172 -25.67 -12.61 -14.99
C ASN A 172 -25.05 -14.01 -14.91
N PRO A 173 -25.53 -14.88 -13.99
CA PRO A 173 -25.00 -16.24 -13.80
C PRO A 173 -25.00 -17.09 -15.07
N ALA A 174 -26.02 -16.91 -15.93
CA ALA A 174 -26.12 -17.66 -17.18
C ALA A 174 -24.98 -17.33 -18.16
N ASN A 175 -24.33 -16.17 -18.00
CA ASN A 175 -23.23 -15.77 -18.86
C ASN A 175 -21.89 -16.42 -18.47
N TRP A 176 -21.70 -16.83 -17.21
CA TRP A 176 -20.38 -17.28 -16.73
C TRP A 176 -19.94 -18.60 -17.35
N GLU A 177 -20.88 -19.50 -17.61
CA GLU A 177 -20.58 -20.75 -18.31
C GLU A 177 -20.09 -20.44 -19.74
N ASN A 178 -20.75 -19.52 -20.45
CA ASN A 178 -20.32 -19.09 -21.77
C ASN A 178 -18.91 -18.47 -21.73
N LEU A 179 -18.68 -17.49 -20.83
CA LEU A 179 -17.35 -16.88 -20.66
C LEU A 179 -16.28 -17.94 -20.33
N THR A 180 -16.62 -18.91 -19.47
CA THR A 180 -15.74 -20.03 -19.12
C THR A 180 -15.38 -20.84 -20.36
N GLN A 181 -16.35 -21.22 -21.18
CA GLN A 181 -16.09 -21.99 -22.41
C GLN A 181 -15.20 -21.22 -23.40
N VAL A 182 -15.43 -19.91 -23.56
CA VAL A 182 -14.60 -19.06 -24.43
C VAL A 182 -13.17 -18.91 -23.87
N ILE A 183 -13.01 -18.81 -22.55
CA ILE A 183 -11.68 -18.80 -21.91
C ILE A 183 -10.97 -20.13 -22.18
N ARG A 184 -11.67 -21.26 -22.05
CA ARG A 184 -11.10 -22.59 -22.30
C ARG A 184 -10.66 -22.76 -23.75
N SER A 185 -11.51 -22.37 -24.71
CA SER A 185 -11.14 -22.44 -26.13
C SER A 185 -9.95 -21.54 -26.44
N THR A 186 -9.96 -20.30 -25.96
CA THR A 186 -8.85 -19.35 -26.14
C THR A 186 -7.54 -19.91 -25.56
N ALA A 187 -7.59 -20.45 -24.34
CA ALA A 187 -6.41 -21.04 -23.70
C ALA A 187 -5.87 -22.24 -24.49
N ARG A 188 -6.77 -23.10 -25.00
CA ARG A 188 -6.41 -24.25 -25.84
C ARG A 188 -5.72 -23.81 -27.12
N ASP A 189 -6.28 -22.83 -27.81
CA ASP A 189 -5.75 -22.33 -29.08
C ASP A 189 -4.37 -21.68 -28.89
N LEU A 190 -4.18 -20.88 -27.84
CA LEU A 190 -2.90 -20.24 -27.53
C LEU A 190 -1.80 -21.28 -27.22
N LEU A 191 -2.15 -22.35 -26.51
CA LEU A 191 -1.21 -23.43 -26.17
C LEU A 191 -0.89 -24.32 -27.37
N GLN A 192 -1.90 -24.71 -28.17
CA GLN A 192 -1.73 -25.56 -29.36
C GLN A 192 -0.87 -24.89 -30.42
N ASN A 193 -1.04 -23.57 -30.59
CA ASN A 193 -0.26 -22.79 -31.54
C ASN A 193 1.12 -22.36 -30.98
N HIS A 194 1.48 -22.79 -29.77
CA HIS A 194 2.72 -22.40 -29.09
C HIS A 194 2.93 -20.88 -28.97
N ALA A 195 1.84 -20.10 -28.92
CA ALA A 195 1.90 -18.67 -28.71
C ALA A 195 2.29 -18.33 -27.25
N VAL A 196 1.91 -19.20 -26.33
CA VAL A 196 2.21 -19.11 -24.89
C VAL A 196 2.64 -20.47 -24.37
N ASP A 197 3.52 -20.51 -23.37
CA ASP A 197 3.92 -21.79 -22.74
C ASP A 197 3.02 -22.16 -21.54
N VAL A 198 2.32 -21.17 -20.98
CA VAL A 198 1.43 -21.36 -19.83
C VAL A 198 0.32 -20.32 -19.84
N VAL A 199 -0.90 -20.77 -19.50
CA VAL A 199 -2.04 -19.90 -19.20
C VAL A 199 -2.29 -19.95 -17.69
N ILE A 200 -2.23 -18.78 -17.04
CA ILE A 200 -2.56 -18.59 -15.62
C ILE A 200 -4.00 -18.12 -15.52
N GLY A 201 -4.86 -18.93 -14.91
CA GLY A 201 -6.29 -18.65 -14.74
C GLY A 201 -6.81 -19.09 -13.38
N TYR A 202 -8.07 -19.49 -13.29
CA TYR A 202 -8.72 -19.93 -12.06
C TYR A 202 -9.26 -21.35 -12.21
N GLU A 203 -9.22 -22.15 -11.14
CA GLU A 203 -9.85 -23.47 -11.07
C GLU A 203 -10.51 -23.67 -9.70
N ILE A 204 -11.36 -24.70 -9.58
CA ILE A 204 -11.86 -25.15 -8.28
C ILE A 204 -10.82 -26.06 -7.62
N GLY A 205 -10.34 -25.67 -6.44
CA GLY A 205 -9.46 -26.48 -5.61
C GLY A 205 -10.21 -27.58 -4.86
N THR A 206 -9.45 -28.47 -4.19
CA THR A 206 -9.99 -29.62 -3.44
C THR A 206 -11.00 -29.25 -2.34
N GLY A 207 -10.89 -28.03 -1.78
CA GLY A 207 -11.83 -27.51 -0.78
C GLY A 207 -13.12 -26.91 -1.36
N GLY A 208 -13.34 -26.99 -2.68
CA GLY A 208 -14.46 -26.37 -3.38
C GLY A 208 -14.33 -24.85 -3.57
N ARG A 209 -13.19 -24.26 -3.20
CA ARG A 209 -12.90 -22.82 -3.36
C ARG A 209 -12.10 -22.59 -4.62
N THR A 210 -12.25 -21.41 -5.20
CA THR A 210 -11.43 -20.98 -6.34
C THR A 210 -9.97 -20.79 -5.94
N ARG A 211 -9.05 -21.14 -6.84
CA ARG A 211 -7.62 -20.91 -6.69
C ARG A 211 -6.97 -20.63 -8.04
N PRO A 212 -5.77 -20.04 -8.08
CA PRO A 212 -4.98 -19.92 -9.29
C PRO A 212 -4.72 -21.30 -9.94
N ALA A 213 -4.85 -21.35 -11.25
CA ALA A 213 -4.59 -22.52 -12.10
C ALA A 213 -3.44 -22.21 -13.05
N PHE A 214 -2.58 -23.21 -13.30
CA PHE A 214 -1.50 -23.13 -14.29
C PHE A 214 -1.73 -24.23 -15.33
N ILE A 215 -2.06 -23.81 -16.55
CA ILE A 215 -2.40 -24.69 -17.67
C ILE A 215 -1.23 -24.67 -18.65
N ARG A 216 -0.57 -25.82 -18.82
CA ARG A 216 0.60 -25.96 -19.72
C ARG A 216 0.32 -26.87 -20.91
N GLN A 217 -0.78 -27.62 -20.86
CA GLN A 217 -1.21 -28.51 -21.93
C GLN A 217 -2.63 -28.12 -22.36
N PRO A 218 -2.94 -28.16 -23.68
CA PRO A 218 -4.25 -27.75 -24.19
C PRO A 218 -5.44 -28.49 -23.56
N GLU A 219 -5.26 -29.76 -23.19
CA GLU A 219 -6.29 -30.61 -22.60
C GLU A 219 -6.62 -30.18 -21.16
N GLN A 220 -5.65 -29.56 -20.47
CA GLN A 220 -5.83 -29.05 -19.11
C GLN A 220 -6.72 -27.80 -19.07
N ALA A 221 -7.01 -27.17 -20.22
CA ALA A 221 -7.84 -25.97 -20.29
C ALA A 221 -9.23 -26.20 -19.65
N GLU A 222 -9.76 -27.43 -19.67
CA GLU A 222 -11.04 -27.77 -19.02
C GLU A 222 -11.09 -27.51 -17.51
N ARG A 223 -9.94 -27.34 -16.85
CA ARG A 223 -9.87 -26.95 -15.43
C ARG A 223 -10.23 -25.48 -15.19
N LEU A 224 -10.15 -24.65 -16.22
CA LEU A 224 -10.38 -23.22 -16.11
C LEU A 224 -11.85 -22.93 -15.83
N ILE A 225 -12.09 -21.99 -14.93
CA ILE A 225 -13.41 -21.47 -14.60
C ILE A 225 -13.40 -19.94 -14.61
N TRP A 226 -14.57 -19.35 -14.75
CA TRP A 226 -14.79 -17.93 -14.53
C TRP A 226 -16.13 -17.69 -13.84
N ASN A 227 -16.10 -16.98 -12.71
CA ASN A 227 -17.27 -16.57 -11.93
C ASN A 227 -16.83 -15.53 -10.87
N GLN A 228 -17.75 -15.15 -10.00
CA GLN A 228 -17.60 -14.12 -8.96
C GLN A 228 -16.72 -14.57 -7.80
N ASP A 229 -16.31 -15.85 -7.79
CA ASP A 229 -15.30 -16.33 -6.85
C ASP A 229 -13.87 -16.17 -7.39
N CYS A 230 -13.66 -15.74 -8.63
CA CYS A 230 -12.35 -15.52 -9.24
C CYS A 230 -11.63 -14.25 -8.71
N THR A 231 -11.52 -14.12 -7.39
CA THR A 231 -11.04 -12.90 -6.69
C THR A 231 -9.54 -12.65 -6.79
N HIS A 232 -8.72 -13.71 -6.85
CA HIS A 232 -7.26 -13.60 -6.72
C HIS A 232 -6.67 -12.71 -7.82
N ASN A 233 -5.66 -11.89 -7.50
CA ASN A 233 -4.91 -11.18 -8.52
C ASN A 233 -3.78 -12.06 -9.05
N LEU A 234 -3.91 -12.52 -10.30
CA LEU A 234 -2.99 -13.51 -10.87
C LEU A 234 -1.62 -12.95 -11.27
N PHE A 235 -1.43 -11.61 -11.28
CA PHE A 235 -0.11 -11.01 -11.56
C PHE A 235 0.96 -11.38 -10.52
N LEU A 236 0.55 -11.84 -9.34
CA LEU A 236 1.42 -12.46 -8.33
C LEU A 236 2.31 -13.57 -8.90
N TYR A 237 1.82 -14.29 -9.92
CA TYR A 237 2.46 -15.50 -10.43
C TYR A 237 3.20 -15.30 -11.74
N VAL A 238 3.10 -14.13 -12.36
CA VAL A 238 3.65 -13.87 -13.71
C VAL A 238 5.17 -13.90 -13.68
N GLU A 239 5.81 -13.19 -12.75
CA GLU A 239 7.28 -13.13 -12.68
C GLU A 239 7.89 -14.52 -12.42
N ASP A 240 7.31 -15.28 -11.50
CA ASP A 240 7.75 -16.63 -11.17
C ASP A 240 7.51 -17.61 -12.35
N ALA A 241 6.43 -17.43 -13.11
CA ALA A 241 6.20 -18.19 -14.34
C ALA A 241 7.25 -17.88 -15.41
N LEU A 242 7.54 -16.60 -15.65
CA LEU A 242 8.58 -16.14 -16.58
C LEU A 242 9.99 -16.61 -16.18
N ARG A 243 10.30 -16.61 -14.88
CA ARG A 243 11.59 -17.10 -14.38
C ARG A 243 11.74 -18.61 -14.55
N ARG A 244 10.67 -19.39 -14.43
CA ARG A 244 10.72 -20.84 -14.67
C ARG A 244 10.91 -21.17 -16.15
N GLN A 245 10.32 -20.36 -17.04
CA GLN A 245 10.50 -20.46 -18.48
C GLN A 245 11.97 -20.25 -18.90
N SER A 246 12.64 -19.22 -18.39
CA SER A 246 14.03 -18.92 -18.76
C SER A 246 15.04 -20.02 -18.37
N ASN A 247 14.68 -20.92 -17.45
CA ASN A 247 15.50 -22.08 -17.07
C ASN A 247 15.32 -23.30 -17.98
N THR A 248 14.41 -23.25 -18.96
CA THR A 248 14.17 -24.34 -19.92
C THR A 248 14.68 -23.91 -21.30
N ALA A 249 15.62 -24.67 -21.86
CA ALA A 249 16.31 -24.34 -23.13
C ALA A 249 15.37 -24.20 -24.35
N ASP A 250 14.14 -24.70 -24.25
CA ASP A 250 13.14 -24.71 -25.32
C ASP A 250 12.02 -23.66 -25.16
N SER A 251 11.99 -22.91 -24.06
CA SER A 251 10.92 -21.92 -23.83
C SER A 251 11.14 -20.64 -24.64
N LYS A 252 10.20 -20.37 -25.55
CA LYS A 252 10.12 -19.13 -26.35
C LYS A 252 8.76 -18.45 -26.23
N GLY A 253 7.79 -19.05 -25.55
CA GLY A 253 6.41 -18.57 -25.49
C GLY A 253 6.16 -17.58 -24.35
N ALA A 254 5.21 -16.68 -24.55
CA ALA A 254 4.76 -15.75 -23.52
C ALA A 254 4.00 -16.47 -22.39
N VAL A 255 3.72 -15.76 -21.29
CA VAL A 255 2.80 -16.19 -20.23
C VAL A 255 1.42 -15.58 -20.49
N ALA A 256 0.39 -16.39 -20.68
CA ALA A 256 -0.98 -15.90 -20.74
C ALA A 256 -1.57 -15.72 -19.34
N ILE A 257 -2.38 -14.67 -19.14
CA ILE A 257 -3.09 -14.40 -17.88
C ILE A 257 -4.57 -14.09 -18.14
N VAL A 258 -5.46 -14.73 -17.38
CA VAL A 258 -6.89 -14.40 -17.34
C VAL A 258 -7.14 -13.31 -16.32
N ALA A 259 -7.41 -12.08 -16.77
CA ALA A 259 -7.37 -10.89 -15.93
C ALA A 259 -8.72 -10.15 -15.88
N LYS A 260 -9.08 -9.73 -14.66
CA LYS A 260 -10.14 -8.74 -14.42
C LYS A 260 -9.64 -7.34 -14.79
N PRO A 261 -10.53 -6.37 -15.10
CA PRO A 261 -10.12 -4.98 -15.35
C PRO A 261 -9.28 -4.38 -14.22
N CYS A 262 -9.67 -4.63 -12.97
CA CYS A 262 -8.93 -4.16 -11.80
C CYS A 262 -7.55 -4.80 -11.63
N ASP A 263 -7.35 -6.04 -12.12
CA ASP A 263 -6.05 -6.71 -12.06
C ASP A 263 -5.04 -6.08 -13.02
N LEU A 264 -5.50 -5.55 -14.15
CA LEU A 264 -4.65 -4.90 -15.15
C LEU A 264 -3.99 -3.62 -14.64
N ARG A 265 -4.53 -3.01 -13.57
CA ARG A 265 -3.82 -1.93 -12.87
C ARG A 265 -2.52 -2.43 -12.25
N ALA A 266 -2.49 -3.68 -11.76
CA ALA A 266 -1.25 -4.29 -11.26
C ALA A 266 -0.20 -4.35 -12.37
N MET A 267 -0.63 -4.75 -13.57
CA MET A 267 0.25 -4.86 -14.74
C MET A 267 0.94 -3.53 -15.05
N ASN A 268 0.19 -2.44 -15.13
CA ASN A 268 0.74 -1.12 -15.43
C ASN A 268 1.83 -0.72 -14.43
N VAL A 269 1.62 -0.99 -13.13
CA VAL A 269 2.66 -0.74 -12.11
C VAL A 269 3.86 -1.66 -12.33
N LEU A 270 3.66 -2.97 -12.51
CA LEU A 270 4.75 -3.93 -12.68
C LEU A 270 5.58 -3.68 -13.96
N LEU A 271 4.96 -3.23 -15.05
CA LEU A 271 5.64 -2.81 -16.28
C LEU A 271 6.52 -1.59 -16.03
N THR A 272 6.03 -0.57 -15.32
CA THR A 272 6.81 0.63 -14.99
C THR A 272 7.98 0.36 -14.05
N GLU A 273 7.88 -0.69 -13.25
CA GLU A 273 8.92 -1.16 -12.34
C GLU A 273 9.84 -2.21 -12.99
N ASN A 274 9.72 -2.41 -14.30
CA ASN A 274 10.52 -3.35 -15.11
C ASN A 274 10.53 -4.78 -14.54
N ARG A 275 9.38 -5.26 -14.03
CA ARG A 275 9.26 -6.63 -13.52
C ARG A 275 9.12 -7.67 -14.63
N PHE A 276 8.64 -7.24 -15.78
CA PHE A 276 8.59 -7.98 -17.05
C PHE A 276 8.36 -6.99 -18.19
N GLU A 277 8.54 -7.45 -19.42
CA GLU A 277 8.26 -6.68 -20.64
C GLU A 277 6.90 -7.08 -21.23
N ARG A 278 6.20 -6.12 -21.85
CA ARG A 278 4.86 -6.34 -22.40
C ARG A 278 4.75 -7.53 -23.37
N PRO A 279 5.72 -7.80 -24.27
CA PRO A 279 5.66 -8.96 -25.17
C PRO A 279 5.71 -10.31 -24.46
N GLN A 280 6.20 -10.36 -23.22
CA GLN A 280 6.33 -11.60 -22.46
C GLN A 280 5.00 -12.06 -21.85
N VAL A 281 3.94 -11.23 -21.89
CA VAL A 281 2.66 -11.52 -21.26
C VAL A 281 1.52 -11.36 -22.26
N HIS A 282 0.70 -12.40 -22.45
CA HIS A 282 -0.53 -12.36 -23.24
C HIS A 282 -1.73 -12.17 -22.32
N ILE A 283 -2.56 -11.17 -22.58
CA ILE A 283 -3.67 -10.79 -21.70
C ILE A 283 -4.98 -11.30 -22.26
N ILE A 284 -5.56 -12.28 -21.57
CA ILE A 284 -6.95 -12.69 -21.75
C ILE A 284 -7.79 -11.84 -20.80
N GLY A 285 -8.21 -10.67 -21.28
CA GLY A 285 -9.04 -9.73 -20.53
C GLY A 285 -10.49 -10.20 -20.53
N VAL A 286 -11.12 -10.27 -19.36
CA VAL A 286 -12.51 -10.70 -19.24
C VAL A 286 -13.36 -9.58 -18.65
N THR A 287 -14.53 -9.33 -19.23
CA THR A 287 -15.50 -8.39 -18.67
C THR A 287 -15.96 -8.88 -17.28
N CYS A 288 -16.05 -7.96 -16.33
CA CYS A 288 -16.25 -8.30 -14.92
C CYS A 288 -17.54 -7.70 -14.36
N ASP A 289 -18.44 -8.54 -13.85
CA ASP A 289 -19.70 -8.11 -13.22
C ASP A 289 -19.54 -7.83 -11.72
N GLY A 290 -18.31 -7.85 -11.21
CA GLY A 290 -17.97 -7.74 -9.79
C GLY A 290 -17.54 -9.06 -9.17
N ILE A 291 -17.14 -9.03 -7.90
CA ILE A 291 -16.66 -10.19 -7.14
C ILE A 291 -17.51 -10.33 -5.88
N ARG A 292 -17.88 -11.57 -5.58
CA ARG A 292 -18.70 -11.94 -4.43
C ARG A 292 -17.95 -11.69 -3.13
N ASP A 293 -18.66 -11.20 -2.13
CA ASP A 293 -18.14 -11.08 -0.78
C ASP A 293 -17.87 -12.47 -0.16
N GLY A 294 -16.70 -12.63 0.45
CA GLY A 294 -16.20 -13.95 0.87
C GLY A 294 -15.62 -14.83 -0.25
N ALA A 295 -15.51 -14.34 -1.49
CA ALA A 295 -14.79 -15.05 -2.54
C ALA A 295 -13.37 -15.45 -2.09
N GLY A 296 -13.01 -16.72 -2.33
CA GLY A 296 -11.73 -17.30 -1.93
C GLY A 296 -11.60 -17.65 -0.44
N THR A 297 -12.53 -17.24 0.44
CA THR A 297 -12.55 -17.62 1.87
C THR A 297 -13.70 -18.59 2.17
N THR A 298 -14.89 -18.32 1.66
CA THR A 298 -16.06 -19.20 1.74
C THR A 298 -16.20 -20.03 0.46
N LYS A 299 -17.02 -21.09 0.52
CA LYS A 299 -17.34 -21.86 -0.69
C LYS A 299 -18.25 -21.02 -1.61
N PRO A 300 -18.21 -21.25 -2.93
CA PRO A 300 -19.15 -20.64 -3.87
C PRO A 300 -20.60 -20.87 -3.42
N GLU A 301 -21.40 -19.81 -3.48
CA GLU A 301 -22.82 -19.83 -3.11
C GLU A 301 -23.68 -19.34 -4.28
N PRO A 302 -24.96 -19.76 -4.36
CA PRO A 302 -25.89 -19.24 -5.35
C PRO A 302 -26.00 -17.71 -5.29
N ALA A 303 -26.19 -17.08 -6.45
CA ALA A 303 -26.19 -15.61 -6.63
C ALA A 303 -27.19 -14.87 -5.73
N GLU A 304 -28.26 -15.53 -5.30
CA GLU A 304 -29.31 -14.97 -4.45
C GLU A 304 -28.92 -14.88 -2.97
N ARG A 305 -27.75 -15.40 -2.57
CA ARG A 305 -27.34 -15.54 -1.17
C ARG A 305 -26.15 -14.68 -0.76
N TRP A 306 -25.63 -13.84 -1.64
CA TRP A 306 -24.44 -13.06 -1.37
C TRP A 306 -24.49 -11.66 -1.96
N THR A 307 -23.63 -10.76 -1.46
CA THR A 307 -23.44 -9.40 -1.96
C THR A 307 -22.09 -9.25 -2.66
N LEU A 308 -21.91 -8.18 -3.43
CA LEU A 308 -20.60 -7.82 -3.97
C LEU A 308 -19.65 -7.35 -2.86
N GLN A 309 -18.35 -7.53 -3.07
CA GLN A 309 -17.33 -6.89 -2.26
C GLN A 309 -17.42 -5.36 -2.38
N ASP A 310 -17.06 -4.64 -1.32
CA ASP A 310 -17.20 -3.18 -1.24
C ASP A 310 -16.53 -2.44 -2.40
N ARG A 311 -15.38 -2.94 -2.85
CA ARG A 311 -14.64 -2.41 -4.01
C ARG A 311 -15.41 -2.54 -5.34
N CYS A 312 -16.29 -3.53 -5.44
CA CYS A 312 -17.06 -3.84 -6.64
C CYS A 312 -18.41 -3.12 -6.68
N ILE A 313 -19.00 -2.79 -5.52
CA ILE A 313 -20.33 -2.15 -5.42
C ILE A 313 -20.37 -0.86 -6.27
N THR A 314 -19.37 0.01 -6.10
CA THR A 314 -19.27 1.30 -6.81
C THR A 314 -18.30 1.28 -7.99
N CYS A 315 -17.88 0.09 -8.44
CA CYS A 315 -16.97 -0.04 -9.58
C CYS A 315 -17.70 0.31 -10.87
N ASP A 316 -17.03 1.07 -11.73
CA ASP A 316 -17.46 1.45 -13.08
C ASP A 316 -16.56 0.85 -14.18
N GLN A 317 -15.39 0.33 -13.80
CA GLN A 317 -14.44 -0.32 -14.72
C GLN A 317 -14.76 -1.81 -14.92
N HIS A 318 -15.79 -2.08 -15.73
CA HIS A 318 -16.25 -3.45 -16.04
C HIS A 318 -15.58 -4.07 -17.26
N THR A 319 -15.04 -3.24 -18.15
CA THR A 319 -14.35 -3.68 -19.38
C THR A 319 -12.83 -3.48 -19.20
N PRO A 320 -12.01 -4.50 -19.50
CA PRO A 320 -10.56 -4.36 -19.54
C PRO A 320 -10.11 -3.22 -20.47
N ALA A 321 -9.29 -2.29 -19.97
CA ALA A 321 -8.77 -1.19 -20.80
C ALA A 321 -7.58 -1.60 -21.70
N LEU A 322 -6.90 -2.70 -21.35
CA LEU A 322 -5.73 -3.22 -22.07
C LEU A 322 -5.81 -4.75 -22.11
N TYR A 323 -5.82 -5.33 -23.30
CA TYR A 323 -5.91 -6.77 -23.51
C TYR A 323 -5.35 -7.17 -24.87
N ASP A 324 -4.94 -8.44 -25.02
CA ASP A 324 -4.64 -9.05 -26.32
C ASP A 324 -5.85 -9.81 -26.86
N THR A 325 -6.65 -10.39 -25.96
CA THR A 325 -7.91 -11.06 -26.26
C THR A 325 -8.96 -10.61 -25.26
N LEU A 326 -10.06 -10.03 -25.75
CA LEU A 326 -11.21 -9.66 -24.92
C LEU A 326 -12.25 -10.78 -24.94
N ILE A 327 -12.72 -11.17 -23.76
CA ILE A 327 -13.80 -12.14 -23.59
C ILE A 327 -14.97 -11.45 -22.87
N GLY A 328 -16.15 -11.54 -23.47
CA GLY A 328 -17.38 -10.88 -23.04
C GLY A 328 -17.69 -9.60 -23.82
N ALA A 329 -18.95 -9.18 -23.79
CA ALA A 329 -19.41 -7.99 -24.48
C ALA A 329 -18.99 -6.73 -23.71
N PRO A 330 -18.37 -5.73 -24.34
CA PRO A 330 -18.03 -4.48 -23.68
C PRO A 330 -19.29 -3.82 -23.09
N SER A 331 -19.21 -3.38 -21.84
CA SER A 331 -20.29 -2.56 -21.28
C SER A 331 -20.32 -1.20 -22.00
N THR A 332 -21.51 -0.79 -22.45
CA THR A 332 -21.75 0.50 -23.12
C THR A 332 -21.71 1.71 -22.17
N THR A 333 -21.47 1.51 -20.87
CA THR A 333 -21.72 2.51 -19.83
C THR A 333 -20.50 3.19 -19.20
N ALA A 334 -19.25 2.92 -19.63
CA ALA A 334 -18.08 3.52 -18.95
C ALA A 334 -16.96 4.01 -19.89
N SER A 335 -16.47 5.22 -19.60
CA SER A 335 -15.25 5.81 -20.14
C SER A 335 -14.03 5.28 -19.38
N PRO A 336 -12.88 4.99 -20.02
CA PRO A 336 -11.65 4.52 -19.35
C PRO A 336 -11.05 5.50 -18.34
N THR A 337 -11.56 6.74 -18.30
CA THR A 337 -11.14 7.84 -17.41
C THR A 337 -12.09 8.10 -16.24
N SER A 338 -13.15 7.30 -16.05
CA SER A 338 -14.10 7.59 -14.97
C SER A 338 -13.47 7.34 -13.59
N THR A 339 -13.58 8.38 -12.78
CA THR A 339 -13.13 8.47 -11.40
C THR A 339 -13.75 7.32 -10.60
N PRO A 340 -13.01 6.52 -9.80
CA PRO A 340 -13.67 5.68 -8.81
C PRO A 340 -14.51 6.60 -7.94
N SER A 341 -15.81 6.30 -7.88
CA SER A 341 -16.78 7.13 -7.19
C SER A 341 -16.28 7.51 -5.79
N PRO A 342 -16.35 8.81 -5.39
CA PRO A 342 -16.02 9.30 -4.05
C PRO A 342 -16.76 8.62 -2.88
N ALA A 343 -17.67 7.69 -3.18
CA ALA A 343 -18.65 7.10 -2.25
C ALA A 343 -18.41 5.61 -1.93
N SER A 344 -17.22 5.04 -2.16
CA SER A 344 -16.91 3.71 -1.63
C SER A 344 -16.94 3.72 -0.09
N ILE A 345 -17.49 2.67 0.53
CA ILE A 345 -17.54 2.44 1.99
C ILE A 345 -16.18 2.72 2.64
N THR A 346 -15.10 2.30 1.98
CA THR A 346 -13.73 2.50 2.44
C THR A 346 -13.33 3.98 2.54
N THR A 347 -13.88 4.85 1.67
CA THR A 347 -13.67 6.31 1.74
C THR A 347 -14.39 6.92 2.93
N LYS A 348 -15.59 6.41 3.28
CA LYS A 348 -16.31 6.84 4.49
C LYS A 348 -15.53 6.45 5.74
N ALA A 349 -15.05 5.20 5.81
CA ALA A 349 -14.24 4.70 6.93
C ALA A 349 -12.95 5.52 7.16
N VAL A 350 -12.23 5.89 6.09
CA VAL A 350 -11.06 6.78 6.22
C VAL A 350 -11.45 8.13 6.82
N LYS A 351 -12.53 8.76 6.34
CA LYS A 351 -13.01 10.06 6.88
C LYS A 351 -13.43 9.98 8.34
N VAL A 352 -14.07 8.88 8.74
CA VAL A 352 -14.43 8.64 10.15
C VAL A 352 -13.17 8.62 11.01
N LEU A 353 -12.16 7.84 10.64
CA LEU A 353 -10.89 7.78 11.37
C LEU A 353 -10.16 9.13 11.42
N GLU A 354 -10.22 9.90 10.34
CA GLU A 354 -9.64 11.25 10.27
C GLU A 354 -10.35 12.28 11.18
N SER A 355 -11.62 12.03 11.53
CA SER A 355 -12.37 12.91 12.43
C SER A 355 -12.05 12.69 13.92
N LEU A 356 -11.43 11.56 14.25
CA LEU A 356 -11.06 11.21 15.62
C LEU A 356 -9.87 12.03 16.12
N GLN A 357 -9.80 12.20 17.44
CA GLN A 357 -8.62 12.74 18.11
C GLN A 357 -7.42 11.79 17.93
N PRO A 358 -6.17 12.30 17.98
CA PRO A 358 -4.97 11.47 17.79
C PRO A 358 -4.92 10.24 18.72
N GLU A 359 -5.29 10.40 19.99
CA GLU A 359 -5.29 9.34 20.99
C GLU A 359 -6.29 8.22 20.66
N GLU A 360 -7.54 8.59 20.32
CA GLU A 360 -8.59 7.64 19.91
C GLU A 360 -8.19 6.88 18.64
N ARG A 361 -7.57 7.59 17.68
CA ARG A 361 -7.07 6.99 16.44
C ARG A 361 -5.92 6.03 16.70
N LEU A 362 -5.02 6.39 17.60
CA LEU A 362 -3.92 5.52 18.02
C LEU A 362 -4.46 4.26 18.69
N GLU A 363 -5.42 4.40 19.61
CA GLU A 363 -6.04 3.27 20.30
C GLU A 363 -6.74 2.32 19.33
N PHE A 364 -7.50 2.86 18.37
CA PHE A 364 -8.10 2.08 17.29
C PHE A 364 -7.03 1.26 16.54
N TRP A 365 -5.97 1.89 16.05
CA TRP A 365 -4.95 1.17 15.28
C TRP A 365 -4.20 0.15 16.13
N LEU A 366 -3.90 0.48 17.37
CA LEU A 366 -3.23 -0.45 18.29
C LEU A 366 -4.11 -1.68 18.58
N SER A 367 -5.43 -1.52 18.75
CA SER A 367 -6.33 -2.66 18.94
C SER A 367 -6.39 -3.56 17.70
N GLN A 368 -6.38 -2.97 16.49
CA GLN A 368 -6.30 -3.71 15.24
C GLN A 368 -4.95 -4.43 15.09
N PHE A 369 -3.84 -3.77 15.39
CA PHE A 369 -2.51 -4.36 15.27
C PHE A 369 -2.27 -5.45 16.31
N ASP A 370 -2.84 -5.37 17.51
CA ASP A 370 -2.67 -6.39 18.54
C ASP A 370 -3.24 -7.75 18.10
N ARG A 371 -4.37 -7.73 17.37
CA ARG A 371 -4.98 -8.92 16.76
C ARG A 371 -4.08 -9.59 15.72
N CYS A 372 -3.10 -8.89 15.15
CA CYS A 372 -2.27 -9.44 14.08
C CYS A 372 -1.38 -10.59 14.56
N ILE A 373 -1.58 -11.78 13.98
CA ILE A 373 -0.78 -12.98 14.25
C ILE A 373 0.48 -13.09 13.37
N ARG A 374 0.79 -12.04 12.58
CA ARG A 374 1.93 -12.00 11.63
C ARG A 374 2.01 -13.23 10.71
N CYS A 375 0.88 -13.70 10.18
CA CYS A 375 0.83 -14.78 9.20
C CYS A 375 1.30 -14.35 7.78
N TYR A 376 1.49 -13.05 7.57
CA TYR A 376 1.93 -12.43 6.30
C TYR A 376 1.03 -12.66 5.08
N ALA A 377 -0.18 -13.21 5.25
CA ALA A 377 -1.13 -13.39 4.15
C ALA A 377 -1.38 -12.10 3.36
N CYS A 378 -1.48 -10.96 4.05
CA CYS A 378 -1.66 -9.65 3.43
C CYS A 378 -0.48 -9.24 2.51
N ARG A 379 0.75 -9.67 2.82
CA ARG A 379 1.93 -9.50 1.94
C ARG A 379 1.84 -10.46 0.76
N GLN A 380 1.61 -11.75 1.02
CA GLN A 380 1.62 -12.79 0.00
C GLN A 380 0.52 -12.63 -1.06
N ALA A 381 -0.61 -12.02 -0.71
CA ALA A 381 -1.69 -11.74 -1.64
C ALA A 381 -1.51 -10.42 -2.43
N CYS A 382 -0.46 -9.63 -2.17
CA CYS A 382 -0.28 -8.32 -2.80
C CYS A 382 0.69 -8.39 -4.00
N PRO A 383 0.24 -8.11 -5.24
CA PRO A 383 1.12 -8.15 -6.42
C PRO A 383 2.23 -7.11 -6.38
N MET A 384 2.11 -6.08 -5.53
CA MET A 384 3.13 -5.02 -5.35
C MET A 384 4.20 -5.39 -4.31
N CYS A 385 4.04 -6.51 -3.59
CA CYS A 385 4.98 -6.95 -2.56
C CYS A 385 5.87 -8.11 -3.05
N TYR A 386 6.75 -7.84 -4.02
CA TYR A 386 7.60 -8.86 -4.64
C TYR A 386 9.05 -8.94 -4.11
N CYS A 387 9.39 -8.21 -3.04
CA CYS A 387 10.75 -8.28 -2.46
C CYS A 387 11.09 -9.75 -2.11
N PRO A 388 12.27 -10.28 -2.52
CA PRO A 388 12.64 -11.66 -2.22
C PRO A 388 12.78 -11.91 -0.72
N THR A 389 13.30 -10.93 0.01
CA THR A 389 13.41 -10.94 1.47
C THR A 389 12.84 -9.65 2.02
N CYS A 390 11.75 -9.71 2.77
CA CYS A 390 11.15 -8.54 3.38
C CYS A 390 11.90 -8.14 4.65
N LEU A 391 12.23 -6.85 4.78
CA LEU A 391 12.89 -6.30 5.98
C LEU A 391 12.15 -6.65 7.28
N PHE A 392 10.82 -6.74 7.22
CA PHE A 392 9.99 -7.04 8.38
C PHE A 392 9.84 -8.53 8.67
N GLU A 393 10.37 -9.42 7.81
CA GLU A 393 10.37 -10.87 8.01
C GLU A 393 11.77 -11.43 8.33
N ARG A 394 12.74 -10.54 8.58
CA ARG A 394 14.12 -10.91 8.88
C ARG A 394 14.38 -10.88 10.38
N ASP A 395 15.01 -11.93 10.89
CA ASP A 395 15.42 -12.08 12.30
C ASP A 395 16.66 -11.24 12.61
N ASP A 396 17.50 -11.04 11.60
CA ASP A 396 18.71 -10.22 11.64
C ASP A 396 18.45 -8.72 11.32
N SER A 397 17.18 -8.31 11.18
CA SER A 397 16.86 -6.92 10.92
C SER A 397 17.26 -6.05 12.12
N LEU A 398 18.26 -5.20 11.91
CA LEU A 398 18.68 -4.23 12.92
C LEU A 398 17.57 -3.21 13.23
N TRP A 399 16.53 -3.09 12.40
CA TRP A 399 15.55 -2.00 12.41
C TRP A 399 14.21 -2.37 13.05
N VAL A 400 13.69 -3.56 12.75
CA VAL A 400 12.40 -4.05 13.23
C VAL A 400 12.50 -5.55 13.46
N GLY A 401 12.17 -6.00 14.67
CA GLY A 401 12.19 -7.43 15.00
C GLY A 401 11.03 -8.21 14.37
N MET A 402 11.21 -9.53 14.30
CA MET A 402 10.15 -10.47 13.89
C MET A 402 9.16 -10.81 15.00
N LYS A 403 9.36 -10.28 16.20
CA LYS A 403 8.52 -10.58 17.37
C LYS A 403 7.05 -10.28 17.06
N ILE A 404 6.16 -11.07 17.66
CA ILE A 404 4.70 -10.85 17.64
C ILE A 404 4.35 -9.88 18.79
N GLY A 405 5.16 -8.83 18.97
CA GLY A 405 4.91 -7.74 19.91
C GLY A 405 4.14 -6.62 19.23
N LEU A 406 3.31 -5.90 19.99
CA LEU A 406 2.44 -4.86 19.45
C LEU A 406 3.21 -3.76 18.69
N ASN A 407 4.35 -3.31 19.24
CA ASN A 407 5.17 -2.30 18.56
C ASN A 407 5.69 -2.84 17.22
N GLU A 408 6.25 -4.05 17.16
CA GLU A 408 6.74 -4.63 15.92
C GLU A 408 5.62 -4.88 14.89
N LYS A 409 4.43 -5.30 15.34
CA LYS A 409 3.25 -5.44 14.47
C LYS A 409 2.86 -4.10 13.86
N ARG A 410 2.79 -3.02 14.67
CA ARG A 410 2.54 -1.67 14.17
C ARG A 410 3.59 -1.26 13.14
N THR A 411 4.87 -1.42 13.45
CA THR A 411 5.95 -1.03 12.52
C THR A 411 5.87 -1.81 11.21
N PHE A 412 5.52 -3.09 11.24
CA PHE A 412 5.25 -3.88 10.04
C PHE A 412 4.08 -3.31 9.22
N HIS A 413 2.93 -3.03 9.85
CA HIS A 413 1.76 -2.53 9.15
C HIS A 413 1.98 -1.14 8.53
N LEU A 414 2.56 -0.21 9.29
CA LEU A 414 2.87 1.14 8.81
C LEU A 414 3.97 1.13 7.75
N GLY A 415 5.06 0.38 7.99
CA GLY A 415 6.15 0.26 7.03
C GLY A 415 5.70 -0.36 5.71
N ARG A 416 4.90 -1.43 5.75
CA ARG A 416 4.32 -2.05 4.56
C ARG A 416 3.38 -1.09 3.82
N ALA A 417 2.50 -0.37 4.53
CA ALA A 417 1.62 0.61 3.92
C ALA A 417 2.43 1.68 3.18
N TYR A 418 3.49 2.20 3.83
CA TYR A 418 4.38 3.17 3.22
C TYR A 418 5.10 2.62 1.97
N HIS A 419 5.59 1.38 1.99
CA HIS A 419 6.20 0.72 0.81
C HIS A 419 5.23 0.56 -0.37
N LEU A 420 3.93 0.63 -0.11
CA LEU A 420 2.86 0.59 -1.12
C LEU A 420 2.37 1.98 -1.55
N ALA A 421 2.89 3.06 -0.96
CA ALA A 421 2.53 4.43 -1.33
C ALA A 421 2.82 4.68 -2.83
N GLY A 422 1.79 5.05 -3.58
CA GLY A 422 1.86 5.23 -5.03
C GLY A 422 1.96 3.93 -5.85
N ARG A 423 1.78 2.76 -5.23
CA ARG A 423 1.78 1.44 -5.90
C ARG A 423 0.47 0.68 -5.68
N CYS A 424 -0.25 0.95 -4.58
CA CYS A 424 -1.50 0.29 -4.27
C CYS A 424 -2.58 0.55 -5.34
N ILE A 425 -3.06 -0.52 -5.96
CA ILE A 425 -4.13 -0.48 -6.97
C ILE A 425 -5.56 -0.51 -6.37
N GLY A 426 -5.68 -0.54 -5.05
CA GLY A 426 -6.99 -0.56 -4.37
C GLY A 426 -7.76 -1.87 -4.55
N CYS A 427 -7.08 -3.00 -4.69
CA CYS A 427 -7.74 -4.31 -4.80
C CYS A 427 -8.18 -4.87 -3.44
N ASP A 428 -7.79 -4.32 -2.30
CA ASP A 428 -8.19 -4.76 -0.94
C ASP A 428 -7.95 -6.24 -0.58
N GLU A 429 -7.19 -6.97 -1.40
CA GLU A 429 -6.81 -8.36 -1.14
C GLU A 429 -6.11 -8.52 0.22
N CYS A 430 -5.36 -7.50 0.65
CA CYS A 430 -4.68 -7.51 1.94
C CYS A 430 -5.61 -7.55 3.16
N SER A 431 -6.82 -6.99 3.07
CA SER A 431 -7.84 -7.10 4.13
C SER A 431 -8.59 -8.41 3.99
N ARG A 432 -8.98 -8.77 2.75
CA ARG A 432 -9.73 -10.00 2.45
C ARG A 432 -9.05 -11.28 2.98
N VAL A 433 -7.73 -11.36 2.86
CA VAL A 433 -6.96 -12.54 3.29
C VAL A 433 -6.54 -12.50 4.76
N CYS A 434 -6.88 -11.45 5.50
CA CYS A 434 -6.53 -11.35 6.91
C CYS A 434 -7.44 -12.29 7.73
N PRO A 435 -6.91 -13.34 8.38
CA PRO A 435 -7.74 -14.24 9.20
C PRO A 435 -8.25 -13.59 10.50
N MET A 436 -7.81 -12.36 10.77
CA MET A 436 -8.16 -11.58 11.95
C MET A 436 -9.02 -10.37 11.59
N ASP A 437 -9.47 -10.27 10.33
CA ASP A 437 -10.32 -9.19 9.80
C ASP A 437 -9.77 -7.79 10.05
N ILE A 438 -8.44 -7.63 10.04
CA ILE A 438 -7.79 -6.33 10.19
C ILE A 438 -8.03 -5.51 8.91
N PRO A 439 -8.50 -4.26 9.00
CA PRO A 439 -8.81 -3.42 7.84
C PRO A 439 -7.54 -2.79 7.25
N VAL A 440 -6.57 -3.61 6.83
CA VAL A 440 -5.25 -3.19 6.31
C VAL A 440 -5.37 -2.29 5.08
N SER A 441 -6.42 -2.44 4.29
CA SER A 441 -6.73 -1.60 3.12
C SER A 441 -6.87 -0.13 3.49
N LEU A 442 -7.40 0.23 4.67
CA LEU A 442 -7.62 1.63 5.06
C LEU A 442 -6.31 2.43 5.08
N LEU A 443 -5.21 1.86 5.59
CA LEU A 443 -3.88 2.49 5.55
C LEU A 443 -3.44 2.79 4.11
N ASN A 444 -3.65 1.82 3.20
CA ASN A 444 -3.24 1.95 1.80
C ASN A 444 -4.15 2.92 1.03
N ARG A 445 -5.43 2.99 1.37
CA ARG A 445 -6.40 3.92 0.76
C ARG A 445 -6.15 5.35 1.20
N LYS A 446 -5.83 5.58 2.48
CA LYS A 446 -5.35 6.88 2.96
C LYS A 446 -4.13 7.33 2.16
N LEU A 447 -3.12 6.47 2.05
CA LEU A 447 -1.92 6.80 1.26
C LEU A 447 -2.23 7.04 -0.22
N ALA A 448 -3.14 6.27 -0.82
CA ALA A 448 -3.56 6.52 -2.20
C ALA A 448 -4.22 7.89 -2.37
N GLN A 449 -5.05 8.33 -1.39
CA GLN A 449 -5.63 9.67 -1.37
C GLN A 449 -4.56 10.76 -1.28
N GLU A 450 -3.58 10.60 -0.39
CA GLU A 450 -2.44 11.52 -0.26
C GLU A 450 -1.66 11.64 -1.58
N ILE A 451 -1.37 10.51 -2.23
CA ILE A 451 -0.64 10.52 -3.49
C ILE A 451 -1.45 11.19 -4.61
N GLU A 452 -2.74 10.94 -4.65
CA GLU A 452 -3.60 11.58 -5.64
C GLU A 452 -3.71 13.09 -5.42
N GLN A 453 -3.91 13.53 -4.18
CA GLN A 453 -4.04 14.94 -3.83
C GLN A 453 -2.75 15.74 -4.10
N HIS A 454 -1.60 15.17 -3.74
CA HIS A 454 -0.33 15.89 -3.83
C HIS A 454 0.37 15.77 -5.19
N PHE A 455 0.10 14.69 -5.95
CA PHE A 455 0.83 14.40 -7.19
C PHE A 455 -0.06 14.15 -8.40
N ALA A 456 -1.39 14.28 -8.27
CA ALA A 456 -2.37 13.93 -9.32
C ALA A 456 -2.12 12.54 -9.92
N PHE A 457 -1.66 11.60 -9.09
CA PHE A 457 -1.21 10.28 -9.52
C PHE A 457 -2.08 9.17 -8.94
N ARG A 458 -2.49 8.23 -9.81
CA ARG A 458 -3.18 7.00 -9.42
C ARG A 458 -2.44 5.78 -9.92
N ALA A 459 -2.10 4.88 -9.00
CA ALA A 459 -1.35 3.67 -9.33
C ALA A 459 -2.10 2.80 -10.35
N GLY A 460 -1.40 2.43 -11.42
CA GLY A 460 -1.87 1.45 -12.39
C GLY A 460 -2.95 1.92 -13.37
N VAL A 461 -3.39 3.18 -13.32
CA VAL A 461 -4.30 3.73 -14.35
C VAL A 461 -3.55 3.90 -15.67
N GLU A 462 -2.35 4.46 -15.60
CA GLU A 462 -1.41 4.57 -16.71
C GLU A 462 -0.09 3.88 -16.34
N PRO A 463 0.68 3.40 -17.32
CA PRO A 463 2.03 2.88 -17.09
C PRO A 463 3.02 4.05 -16.88
N LYS A 464 2.84 4.80 -15.78
CA LYS A 464 3.75 5.84 -15.32
C LYS A 464 4.39 5.47 -13.97
N PRO A 465 5.68 5.76 -13.74
CA PRO A 465 6.33 5.49 -12.47
C PRO A 465 5.70 6.27 -11.31
N SER A 466 5.71 5.66 -10.12
CA SER A 466 5.23 6.33 -8.91
C SER A 466 6.07 7.58 -8.58
N PRO A 467 5.45 8.74 -8.30
CA PRO A 467 6.15 9.98 -7.98
C PRO A 467 6.93 9.92 -6.67
N ILE A 468 6.67 8.92 -5.81
CA ILE A 468 7.40 8.69 -4.54
C ILE A 468 8.69 7.90 -4.75
N LEU A 469 8.72 7.05 -5.78
CA LEU A 469 9.88 6.21 -6.10
C LEU A 469 10.86 6.92 -7.04
N THR A 470 10.36 7.85 -7.86
CA THR A 470 11.14 8.59 -8.85
C THR A 470 11.20 10.09 -8.56
N VAL A 471 12.30 10.70 -8.98
CA VAL A 471 12.35 12.15 -9.23
C VAL A 471 11.91 12.29 -10.68
N LEU A 472 10.80 12.98 -10.94
CA LEU A 472 10.29 13.14 -12.29
C LEU A 472 11.11 14.25 -12.97
N GLY A 473 11.45 14.06 -14.25
CA GLY A 473 12.20 15.05 -15.01
C GLY A 473 11.50 16.40 -15.02
N GLY A 474 12.24 17.47 -14.70
CA GLY A 474 11.72 18.84 -14.54
C GLY A 474 11.62 19.31 -13.08
N GLU A 475 11.54 18.40 -12.11
CA GLU A 475 11.52 18.75 -10.68
C GLU A 475 12.91 19.15 -10.12
N GLU A 476 13.97 18.91 -10.87
CA GLU A 476 15.36 19.23 -10.49
C GLU A 476 15.65 20.75 -10.49
N ARG A 477 14.73 21.57 -11.02
CA ARG A 477 14.91 23.02 -11.19
C ARG A 477 13.79 23.88 -10.61
N SER A 478 12.77 23.29 -10.01
CA SER A 478 11.69 24.03 -9.36
C SER A 478 12.07 24.33 -7.91
N ALA A 479 12.46 25.58 -7.67
CA ALA A 479 12.77 26.13 -6.34
C ALA A 479 11.53 26.21 -5.44
#